data_AF-A0A7W4ZZX2-F1
#
_entry.id   AF-A0A7W4ZZX2-F1
#
_cell.length_a   1.000
_cell.length_b   1.000
_cell.length_c   1.000
_cell.angle_alpha   90.00
_cell.angle_beta   90.00
_cell.angle_gamma   90.00
#
_symmetry.space_group_name_H-M   'P 1'
#
loop_
_entity.id
_entity.type
_entity.pdbx_description
1 polymer ?
#
loop_
_entity_poly.entity_id
_entity_poly.type
_entity_poly.pdbx_seq_one_letter_code
_entity_poly.pdbx_strand_id
1 'polypeptide(L)'
;MTLHGNRPARTSSYALVRPKRPGGRLVTTLAGTGLILTADKSGDGGATGRIEWDRGAFMATRTSDDYPPQLDELFQHARDQEGEDVTHSPYPVLNVMQAWEVWSMLSLIAPGIEHRTGTDDHGNPTAWMLHPDGSWARAETKPISRTATVHQGGPCRLYDILEGIRWRWLQDGELPVYGARVTITPDGETTLSRGAWSVTL
;
A
#
# COMPACT_ATOMS: atom_id res chain seq x y z
N MET A 1 19.90 -11.72 -6.75
CA MET A 1 20.71 -10.52 -6.50
C MET A 1 20.09 -9.83 -5.29
N THR A 2 20.70 -10.02 -4.13
CA THR A 2 20.16 -9.57 -2.84
C THR A 2 20.46 -8.08 -2.68
N LEU A 3 19.44 -7.24 -2.69
CA LEU A 3 19.57 -5.80 -2.46
C LEU A 3 19.47 -5.53 -0.95
N HIS A 4 20.58 -5.09 -0.36
CA HIS A 4 20.61 -4.56 0.99
C HIS A 4 20.06 -3.13 0.99
N GLY A 5 18.81 -2.98 1.42
CA GLY A 5 18.14 -1.70 1.61
C GLY A 5 18.56 -1.03 2.92
N ASN A 6 18.93 0.24 2.80
CA ASN A 6 19.27 1.18 3.87
C ASN A 6 18.04 1.41 4.78
N ARG A 7 18.22 1.39 6.11
CA ARG A 7 17.12 1.52 7.10
C ARG A 7 16.63 2.97 7.21
N PRO A 8 15.33 3.29 7.02
CA PRO A 8 14.74 4.52 7.52
C PRO A 8 14.22 4.37 8.96
N ALA A 9 14.08 5.52 9.63
CA ALA A 9 13.73 5.66 11.04
C ALA A 9 12.35 5.07 11.38
N ARG A 10 12.29 4.38 12.52
CA ARG A 10 11.09 3.75 13.08
C ARG A 10 10.06 4.79 13.51
N THR A 11 8.96 4.88 12.75
CA THR A 11 7.65 5.26 13.28
C THR A 11 6.66 4.18 12.87
N SER A 12 6.72 3.03 13.57
CA SER A 12 5.81 1.91 13.35
C SER A 12 4.54 2.14 14.17
N SER A 13 3.47 2.58 13.50
CA SER A 13 2.16 2.83 14.11
C SER A 13 1.27 1.57 14.07
N TYR A 14 1.81 0.41 14.44
CA TYR A 14 1.01 -0.81 14.63
C TYR A 14 0.91 -1.10 16.13
N ALA A 15 0.07 -0.35 16.84
CA ALA A 15 -0.21 -0.63 18.24
C ALA A 15 -1.08 -1.88 18.37
N LEU A 16 -0.44 -3.04 18.55
CA LEU A 16 -1.11 -4.31 18.81
C LEU A 16 -1.76 -4.26 20.21
N VAL A 17 -3.10 -4.39 20.29
CA VAL A 17 -3.79 -4.56 21.58
C VAL A 17 -3.42 -5.93 22.14
N ARG A 18 -2.70 -5.97 23.27
CA ARG A 18 -2.18 -7.21 23.89
C ARG A 18 -3.30 -7.99 24.61
N PRO A 19 -3.66 -9.22 24.18
CA PRO A 19 -4.50 -10.09 24.98
C PRO A 19 -3.69 -10.65 26.16
N LYS A 20 -4.28 -10.61 27.36
CA LYS A 20 -3.61 -10.93 28.63
C LYS A 20 -3.46 -12.43 28.94
N ARG A 21 -3.90 -13.37 28.08
CA ARG A 21 -3.80 -14.82 28.33
C ARG A 21 -3.36 -15.60 27.08
N PRO A 22 -2.48 -16.63 27.21
CA PRO A 22 -2.22 -17.60 26.13
C PRO A 22 -3.52 -18.22 25.61
N GLY A 23 -3.61 -18.48 24.31
CA GLY A 23 -4.85 -18.96 23.65
C GLY A 23 -5.90 -17.87 23.38
N GLY A 24 -5.60 -16.59 23.63
CA GLY A 24 -6.42 -15.47 23.20
C GLY A 24 -6.32 -15.25 21.68
N ARG A 25 -7.45 -14.99 21.03
CA ARG A 25 -7.53 -14.62 19.62
C ARG A 25 -7.45 -13.11 19.45
N LEU A 26 -6.54 -12.66 18.60
CA LEU A 26 -6.43 -11.30 18.09
C LEU A 26 -7.22 -11.20 16.78
N VAL A 27 -8.10 -10.21 16.67
CA VAL A 27 -8.70 -9.79 15.39
C VAL A 27 -8.47 -8.30 15.27
N THR A 28 -7.77 -7.87 14.23
CA THR A 28 -7.42 -6.46 14.04
C THR A 28 -7.24 -6.15 12.55
N THR A 29 -7.30 -4.87 12.18
CA THR A 29 -6.97 -4.43 10.82
C THR A 29 -5.53 -3.96 10.74
N LEU A 30 -4.84 -4.24 9.64
CA LEU A 30 -3.53 -3.66 9.39
C LEU A 30 -3.71 -2.20 8.93
N ALA A 31 -3.14 -1.26 9.69
CA ALA A 31 -3.27 0.17 9.42
C ALA A 31 -2.78 0.54 8.02
N GLY A 32 -3.51 1.42 7.33
CA GLY A 32 -3.21 1.85 5.96
C GLY A 32 -3.60 0.82 4.88
N THR A 33 -4.29 -0.26 5.25
CA THR A 33 -4.74 -1.33 4.33
C THR A 33 -6.20 -1.69 4.56
N GLY A 34 -6.76 -2.55 3.70
CA GLY A 34 -8.09 -3.15 3.88
C GLY A 34 -8.07 -4.55 4.49
N LEU A 35 -6.94 -4.95 5.10
CA LEU A 35 -6.69 -6.32 5.53
C LEU A 35 -7.12 -6.53 6.98
N ILE A 36 -7.91 -7.58 7.20
CA ILE A 36 -8.24 -8.11 8.53
C ILE A 36 -7.27 -9.23 8.87
N LEU A 37 -6.56 -9.10 9.97
CA LEU A 37 -5.69 -10.10 10.57
C LEU A 37 -6.43 -10.82 11.71
N THR A 38 -6.55 -12.13 11.60
CA THR A 38 -6.92 -13.01 12.72
C THR A 38 -5.72 -13.86 13.11
N ALA A 39 -5.32 -13.80 14.38
CA ALA A 39 -4.20 -14.60 14.88
C ALA A 39 -4.46 -15.13 16.30
N ASP A 40 -3.99 -16.34 16.57
CA ASP A 40 -4.07 -16.96 17.89
C ASP A 40 -2.71 -16.81 18.60
N LYS A 41 -2.75 -16.35 19.86
CA LYS A 41 -1.54 -16.09 20.64
C LYS A 41 -0.86 -17.38 21.07
N SER A 42 0.42 -17.50 20.72
CA SER A 42 1.29 -18.61 21.09
C SER A 42 1.75 -18.51 22.55
N GLY A 43 2.15 -19.65 23.13
CA GLY A 43 2.64 -19.73 24.52
C GLY A 43 3.97 -19.00 24.75
N ASP A 44 4.76 -18.79 23.69
CA ASP A 44 6.03 -18.06 23.69
C ASP A 44 5.86 -16.52 23.65
N GLY A 45 4.62 -16.02 23.57
CA GLY A 45 4.32 -14.60 23.48
C GLY A 45 4.14 -14.06 22.07
N GLY A 46 4.38 -14.87 21.03
CA GLY A 46 4.07 -14.54 19.63
C GLY A 46 2.61 -14.84 19.26
N ALA A 47 2.30 -14.86 17.96
CA ALA A 47 1.01 -15.30 17.44
C ALA A 47 1.13 -15.87 16.02
N THR A 48 0.21 -16.75 15.66
CA THR A 48 0.10 -17.28 14.29
C THR A 48 -1.33 -17.17 13.79
N GLY A 49 -1.49 -16.87 12.50
CA GLY A 49 -2.81 -16.51 11.98
C GLY A 49 -2.88 -16.44 10.47
N ARG A 50 -3.85 -15.68 9.99
CA ARG A 50 -4.03 -15.38 8.58
C ARG A 50 -4.62 -13.99 8.36
N ILE A 51 -4.44 -13.48 7.15
CA ILE A 51 -5.27 -12.44 6.60
C ILE A 51 -6.57 -13.08 6.12
N GLU A 52 -7.70 -12.55 6.57
CA GLU A 52 -9.01 -13.02 6.15
C GLU A 52 -9.28 -12.69 4.68
N TRP A 53 -10.14 -13.49 4.06
CA TRP A 53 -10.62 -13.23 2.70
C TRP A 53 -11.67 -12.12 2.64
N ASP A 54 -12.28 -11.84 3.79
CA ASP A 54 -13.19 -10.71 3.94
C ASP A 54 -12.41 -9.40 4.07
N ARG A 55 -13.06 -8.31 3.67
CA ARG A 55 -12.45 -6.98 3.61
C ARG A 55 -13.00 -6.13 4.73
N GLY A 56 -12.11 -5.55 5.52
CA GLY A 56 -12.48 -4.62 6.57
C GLY A 56 -11.37 -3.61 6.72
N ALA A 57 -11.69 -2.35 6.45
CA ALA A 57 -10.82 -1.23 6.73
C ALA A 57 -11.49 -0.38 7.80
N PHE A 58 -10.78 -0.12 8.89
CA PHE A 58 -11.03 1.08 9.66
C PHE A 58 -10.18 2.17 9.04
N MET A 59 -10.80 3.28 8.64
CA MET A 59 -10.04 4.50 8.35
C MET A 59 -9.24 4.86 9.60
N ALA A 60 -7.98 5.28 9.44
CA ALA A 60 -7.20 5.82 10.56
C ALA A 60 -8.05 6.84 11.33
N THR A 61 -7.99 6.79 12.67
CA THR A 61 -8.84 7.59 13.56
C THR A 61 -8.78 9.07 13.15
N ARG A 62 -9.91 9.61 12.71
CA ARG A 62 -10.08 10.97 12.20
C ARG A 62 -10.24 11.98 13.34
N THR A 63 -9.22 12.11 14.18
CA THR A 63 -9.25 12.99 15.36
C THR A 63 -8.01 13.87 15.40
N SER A 64 -8.05 15.01 14.68
CA SER A 64 -7.46 16.29 15.07
C SER A 64 -7.83 17.37 14.05
N ASP A 65 -7.96 18.62 14.48
CA ASP A 65 -8.04 19.82 13.64
C ASP A 65 -6.72 20.07 12.85
N ASP A 66 -5.69 19.25 13.07
CA ASP A 66 -4.39 19.24 12.37
C ASP A 66 -4.31 18.21 11.22
N TYR A 67 -5.27 18.22 10.29
CA TYR A 67 -5.11 17.53 8.99
C TYR A 67 -4.86 18.54 7.86
N PRO A 68 -3.66 19.15 7.74
CA PRO A 68 -3.13 19.44 6.43
C PRO A 68 -2.64 18.12 5.81
N PRO A 69 -2.93 17.83 4.53
CA PRO A 69 -2.35 16.69 3.85
C PRO A 69 -0.82 16.76 3.94
N GLN A 70 -0.20 15.73 4.53
CA GLN A 70 1.24 15.73 4.83
C GLN A 70 2.12 15.93 3.57
N LEU A 71 1.56 15.65 2.39
CA LEU A 71 2.26 15.67 1.12
C LEU A 71 1.70 16.72 0.16
N ASP A 72 1.05 17.78 0.64
CA ASP A 72 0.48 18.82 -0.24
C ASP A 72 1.52 19.56 -1.07
N GLU A 73 2.67 19.91 -0.50
CA GLU A 73 3.75 20.53 -1.26
C GLU A 73 4.24 19.59 -2.37
N LEU A 74 4.40 18.30 -2.06
CA LEU A 74 4.78 17.28 -3.02
C LEU A 74 3.69 17.07 -4.07
N PHE A 75 2.42 17.18 -3.69
CA PHE A 75 1.29 17.11 -4.63
C PHE A 75 1.30 18.30 -5.60
N GLN A 76 1.49 19.53 -5.10
CA GLN A 76 1.59 20.72 -5.94
C GLN A 76 2.77 20.61 -6.91
N HIS A 77 3.90 20.08 -6.44
CA HIS A 77 5.03 19.75 -7.30
C HIS A 77 4.64 18.70 -8.35
N ALA A 78 4.15 17.53 -7.95
CA ALA A 78 3.83 16.42 -8.84
C ALA A 78 2.71 16.71 -9.84
N ARG A 79 1.88 17.74 -9.60
CA ARG A 79 0.74 18.09 -10.46
C ARG A 79 1.16 18.40 -11.90
N ASP A 80 2.22 19.18 -12.06
CA ASP A 80 2.63 19.75 -13.35
C ASP A 80 4.04 19.33 -13.77
N GLN A 81 4.71 18.49 -12.99
CA GLN A 81 6.06 18.04 -13.31
C GLN A 81 6.05 16.95 -14.38
N GLU A 82 7.03 17.05 -15.28
CA GLU A 82 7.27 16.03 -16.32
C GLU A 82 7.83 14.74 -15.73
N GLY A 83 8.46 14.81 -14.55
CA GLY A 83 9.14 13.67 -13.95
C GLY A 83 10.54 13.46 -14.50
N GLU A 84 11.27 12.55 -13.85
CA GLU A 84 12.56 12.09 -14.34
C GLU A 84 12.39 11.06 -15.45
N ASP A 85 11.30 10.27 -15.36
CA ASP A 85 10.93 9.26 -16.35
C ASP A 85 9.48 9.47 -16.81
N VAL A 86 9.28 9.42 -18.13
CA VAL A 86 7.97 9.39 -18.77
C VAL A 86 7.78 8.04 -19.46
N THR A 87 6.78 7.28 -19.03
CA THR A 87 6.47 5.96 -19.57
C THR A 87 5.01 5.85 -19.99
N HIS A 88 4.69 4.77 -20.71
CA HIS A 88 3.33 4.47 -21.11
C HIS A 88 2.89 3.14 -20.49
N SER A 89 1.81 3.17 -19.71
CA SER A 89 1.12 1.95 -19.27
C SER A 89 0.12 1.52 -20.35
N PRO A 90 0.06 0.21 -20.67
CA PRO A 90 -0.93 -0.32 -21.60
C PRO A 90 -2.37 -0.31 -21.03
N TYR A 91 -2.54 0.11 -19.78
CA TYR A 91 -3.80 0.17 -19.06
C TYR A 91 -4.19 1.62 -18.75
N PRO A 92 -5.49 1.91 -18.61
CA PRO A 92 -5.92 3.20 -18.10
C PRO A 92 -5.51 3.35 -16.63
N VAL A 93 -5.59 4.59 -16.12
CA VAL A 93 -5.41 4.93 -14.72
C VAL A 93 -6.31 4.06 -13.84
N LEU A 94 -5.72 3.42 -12.82
CA LEU A 94 -6.49 2.70 -11.80
C LEU A 94 -7.00 3.68 -10.75
N ASN A 95 -8.28 3.60 -10.40
CA ASN A 95 -8.70 4.09 -9.09
C ASN A 95 -8.29 3.06 -8.03
N VAL A 96 -7.07 3.19 -7.52
CA VAL A 96 -6.49 2.24 -6.54
C VAL A 96 -7.36 2.17 -5.28
N MET A 97 -7.98 3.28 -4.86
CA MET A 97 -8.82 3.28 -3.67
C MET A 97 -10.11 2.45 -3.80
N GLN A 98 -10.52 2.13 -5.03
CA GLN A 98 -11.64 1.20 -5.29
C GLN A 98 -11.15 -0.23 -5.54
N ALA A 99 -9.85 -0.43 -5.82
CA ALA A 99 -9.21 -1.73 -5.99
C ALA A 99 -8.54 -2.18 -4.68
N TRP A 100 -9.35 -2.56 -3.68
CA TRP A 100 -8.92 -2.79 -2.30
C TRP A 100 -7.74 -3.74 -2.12
N GLU A 101 -7.67 -4.77 -2.95
CA GLU A 101 -6.57 -5.74 -2.92
C GLU A 101 -5.25 -5.14 -3.42
N VAL A 102 -5.32 -4.38 -4.53
CA VAL A 102 -4.19 -3.65 -5.09
C VAL A 102 -3.73 -2.57 -4.13
N TRP A 103 -4.67 -1.80 -3.56
CA TRP A 103 -4.38 -0.81 -2.53
C TRP A 103 -3.67 -1.44 -1.34
N SER A 104 -4.17 -2.56 -0.81
CA SER A 104 -3.57 -3.21 0.35
C SER A 104 -2.16 -3.74 0.06
N MET A 105 -1.96 -4.39 -1.09
CA MET A 105 -0.63 -4.86 -1.51
C MET A 105 0.35 -3.71 -1.67
N LEU A 106 -0.09 -2.61 -2.28
CA LEU A 106 0.71 -1.42 -2.50
C LEU A 106 1.09 -0.73 -1.19
N SER A 107 0.15 -0.58 -0.25
CA SER A 107 0.41 -0.03 1.08
C SER A 107 1.37 -0.88 1.92
N LEU A 108 1.41 -2.21 1.71
CA LEU A 108 2.39 -3.08 2.36
C LEU A 108 3.80 -2.92 1.74
N ILE A 109 3.90 -2.67 0.44
CA ILE A 109 5.19 -2.52 -0.27
C ILE A 109 5.77 -1.11 -0.11
N ALA A 110 4.91 -0.09 -0.11
CA ALA A 110 5.27 1.32 0.07
C ALA A 110 4.48 1.92 1.26
N PRO A 111 4.87 1.62 2.52
CA PRO A 111 4.17 2.12 3.69
C PRO A 111 4.15 3.65 3.76
N GLY A 112 2.96 4.24 3.96
CA GLY A 112 2.78 5.69 4.00
C GLY A 112 2.46 6.32 2.65
N ILE A 113 2.31 5.52 1.59
CA ILE A 113 1.87 6.02 0.28
C ILE A 113 0.47 6.65 0.36
N GLU A 114 0.34 7.83 -0.25
CA GLU A 114 -0.91 8.56 -0.40
C GLU A 114 -1.40 8.48 -1.85
N HIS A 115 -2.71 8.40 -2.06
CA HIS A 115 -3.33 8.33 -3.37
C HIS A 115 -4.36 9.43 -3.54
N ARG A 116 -4.29 10.11 -4.68
CA ARG A 116 -5.28 11.10 -5.10
C ARG A 116 -5.77 10.78 -6.50
N THR A 117 -7.03 11.09 -6.77
CA THR A 117 -7.63 10.97 -8.11
C THR A 117 -8.36 12.26 -8.45
N GLY A 118 -8.37 12.62 -9.72
CA GLY A 118 -9.04 13.81 -10.19
C GLY A 118 -9.09 13.85 -11.71
N THR A 119 -9.20 15.06 -12.24
CA THR A 119 -9.10 15.33 -13.66
C THR A 119 -8.01 16.37 -13.90
N ASP A 120 -7.30 16.24 -15.02
CA ASP A 120 -6.41 17.30 -15.51
C ASP A 120 -7.21 18.47 -16.11
N ASP A 121 -6.50 19.51 -16.56
CA ASP A 121 -7.10 20.71 -17.15
C ASP A 121 -7.84 20.43 -18.47
N HIS A 122 -7.63 19.26 -19.07
CA HIS A 122 -8.32 18.78 -20.27
C HIS A 122 -9.50 17.84 -19.95
N GLY A 123 -9.77 17.58 -18.67
CA GLY A 123 -10.83 16.69 -18.21
C GLY A 123 -10.47 15.20 -18.24
N ASN A 124 -9.21 14.86 -18.47
CA ASN A 124 -8.74 13.48 -18.50
C ASN A 124 -8.64 12.91 -17.09
N PRO A 125 -9.04 11.65 -16.83
CA PRO A 125 -8.81 11.00 -15.55
C PRO A 125 -7.32 10.96 -15.20
N THR A 126 -6.99 11.46 -14.01
CA THR A 126 -5.61 11.53 -13.50
C THR A 126 -5.53 10.95 -12.10
N ALA A 127 -4.46 10.19 -11.83
CA ALA A 127 -4.13 9.72 -10.50
C ALA A 127 -2.74 10.18 -10.09
N TRP A 128 -2.57 10.44 -8.80
CA TRP A 128 -1.30 10.77 -8.18
C TRP A 128 -1.01 9.78 -7.05
N MET A 129 0.25 9.38 -6.97
CA MET A 129 0.82 8.57 -5.90
C MET A 129 1.93 9.38 -5.27
N LEU A 130 1.90 9.56 -3.96
CA LEU A 130 2.84 10.41 -3.23
C LEU A 130 3.39 9.60 -2.06
N HIS A 131 4.66 9.79 -1.73
CA HIS A 131 5.28 9.08 -0.62
C HIS A 131 6.16 10.01 0.23
N PRO A 132 6.25 9.82 1.56
CA PRO A 132 7.03 10.68 2.46
C PRO A 132 8.54 10.76 2.19
N ASP A 133 9.09 9.83 1.40
CA ASP A 133 10.50 9.91 0.96
C ASP A 133 10.73 10.88 -0.22
N GLY A 134 9.69 11.57 -0.66
CA GLY A 134 9.71 12.50 -1.80
C GLY A 134 9.41 11.85 -3.15
N SER A 135 9.17 10.53 -3.19
CA SER A 135 8.76 9.84 -4.41
C SER A 135 7.35 10.23 -4.82
N TRP A 136 7.14 10.35 -6.12
CA TRP A 136 5.84 10.67 -6.67
C TRP A 136 5.63 10.03 -8.04
N ALA A 137 4.36 9.81 -8.39
CA ALA A 137 3.95 9.49 -9.74
C ALA A 137 2.62 10.19 -10.08
N ARG A 138 2.48 10.63 -11.33
CA ARG A 138 1.28 11.17 -11.94
C ARG A 138 0.98 10.34 -13.18
N ALA A 139 -0.25 9.85 -13.30
CA ALA A 139 -0.69 9.11 -14.47
C ALA A 139 -1.99 9.69 -15.01
N GLU A 140 -2.07 9.88 -16.32
CA GLU A 140 -3.21 10.47 -17.02
C GLU A 140 -3.69 9.53 -18.13
N THR A 141 -5.00 9.36 -18.27
CA THR A 141 -5.61 8.58 -19.36
C THR A 141 -6.35 9.49 -20.31
N LYS A 142 -5.91 9.58 -21.57
CA LYS A 142 -6.67 10.35 -22.57
C LYS A 142 -7.99 9.60 -22.88
N PRO A 143 -9.15 10.27 -22.97
CA PRO A 143 -10.47 9.65 -23.10
C PRO A 143 -10.62 8.62 -24.23
N ILE A 144 -9.89 8.81 -25.33
CA ILE A 144 -9.92 7.91 -26.50
C ILE A 144 -8.92 6.77 -26.34
N SER A 145 -7.89 6.95 -25.52
CA SER A 145 -6.86 5.95 -25.25
C SER A 145 -7.27 5.05 -24.09
N ARG A 146 -7.00 3.75 -24.20
CA ARG A 146 -7.11 2.80 -23.09
C ARG A 146 -5.78 2.61 -22.36
N THR A 147 -4.92 3.62 -22.42
CA THR A 147 -3.54 3.61 -21.94
C THR A 147 -3.29 4.85 -21.10
N ALA A 148 -2.35 4.78 -20.17
CA ALA A 148 -1.95 5.93 -19.36
C ALA A 148 -0.55 6.42 -19.74
N THR A 149 -0.37 7.74 -19.82
CA THR A 149 0.96 8.36 -19.76
C THR A 149 1.32 8.52 -18.29
N VAL A 150 2.53 8.15 -17.92
CA VAL A 150 3.00 8.12 -16.53
C VAL A 150 4.24 8.98 -16.42
N HIS A 151 4.21 9.91 -15.47
CA HIS A 151 5.32 10.76 -15.07
C HIS A 151 5.69 10.38 -13.65
N GLN A 152 6.97 10.16 -13.35
CA GLN A 152 7.39 9.83 -11.99
C GLN A 152 8.78 10.35 -11.65
N GLY A 153 9.06 10.52 -10.36
CA GLY A 153 10.34 11.00 -9.85
C GLY A 153 10.56 10.63 -8.38
N GLY A 154 11.77 10.89 -7.89
CA GLY A 154 12.16 10.61 -6.51
C GLY A 154 12.62 9.15 -6.25
N PRO A 155 13.00 8.80 -5.01
CA PRO A 155 13.76 7.58 -4.72
C PRO A 155 13.11 6.25 -5.14
N CYS A 156 11.78 6.17 -5.13
CA CYS A 156 10.99 5.00 -5.44
C CYS A 156 10.14 5.22 -6.69
N ARG A 157 10.17 4.28 -7.64
CA ARG A 157 9.31 4.29 -8.83
C ARG A 157 7.92 3.75 -8.48
N LEU A 158 7.10 4.60 -7.87
CA LEU A 158 5.82 4.21 -7.27
C LEU A 158 4.84 3.60 -8.28
N TYR A 159 4.81 4.11 -9.51
CA TYR A 159 3.91 3.59 -10.54
C TYR A 159 4.39 2.23 -11.08
N ASP A 160 5.70 2.00 -11.15
CA ASP A 160 6.25 0.69 -11.54
C ASP A 160 5.87 -0.39 -10.53
N ILE A 161 5.85 -0.04 -9.24
CA ILE A 161 5.35 -0.93 -8.18
C ILE A 161 3.87 -1.25 -8.41
N LEU A 162 3.03 -0.25 -8.69
CA LEU A 162 1.61 -0.44 -9.00
C LEU A 162 1.41 -1.33 -10.23
N GLU A 163 2.15 -1.09 -11.31
CA GLU A 163 2.10 -1.89 -12.53
C GLU A 163 2.51 -3.34 -12.25
N GLY A 164 3.59 -3.57 -11.49
CA GLY A 164 3.99 -4.92 -11.11
C GLY A 164 2.89 -5.66 -10.33
N ILE A 165 2.22 -4.98 -9.41
CA ILE A 165 1.07 -5.53 -8.68
C ILE A 165 -0.10 -5.82 -9.62
N ARG A 166 -0.43 -4.88 -10.51
CA ARG A 166 -1.52 -5.03 -11.49
C ARG A 166 -1.26 -6.21 -12.42
N TRP A 167 -0.04 -6.34 -12.95
CA TRP A 167 0.34 -7.46 -13.81
C TRP A 167 0.17 -8.79 -13.09
N ARG A 168 0.65 -8.88 -11.85
CA ARG A 168 0.46 -10.09 -11.05
C ARG A 168 -1.01 -10.41 -10.83
N TRP A 169 -1.82 -9.40 -10.49
CA TRP A 169 -3.26 -9.59 -10.31
C TRP A 169 -3.94 -10.11 -11.58
N LEU A 170 -3.57 -9.58 -12.75
CA LEU A 170 -4.12 -10.03 -14.04
C LEU A 170 -3.63 -11.42 -14.45
N GLN A 171 -2.40 -11.80 -14.11
CA GLN A 171 -1.82 -13.11 -14.43
C GLN A 171 -2.36 -14.22 -13.51
N ASP A 172 -2.40 -13.94 -12.20
CA ASP A 172 -2.73 -14.94 -11.18
C ASP A 172 -4.22 -14.94 -10.83
N GLY A 173 -4.97 -13.90 -11.20
CA GLY A 173 -6.40 -13.72 -10.89
C GLY A 173 -6.68 -13.21 -9.47
N GLU A 174 -5.66 -13.19 -8.61
CA GLU A 174 -5.70 -12.70 -7.22
C GLU A 174 -4.31 -12.19 -6.81
N LEU A 175 -4.23 -11.45 -5.70
CA LEU A 175 -2.98 -11.10 -5.06
C LEU A 175 -2.81 -11.92 -3.78
N PRO A 176 -1.56 -12.15 -3.35
CA PRO A 176 -1.29 -13.06 -2.24
C PRO A 176 -1.69 -12.50 -0.87
N VAL A 177 -2.10 -11.23 -0.79
CA VAL A 177 -2.39 -10.53 0.47
C VAL A 177 -3.58 -11.15 1.21
N TYR A 178 -4.66 -11.51 0.50
CA TYR A 178 -5.77 -12.23 1.11
C TYR A 178 -5.44 -13.71 1.29
N GLY A 179 -5.83 -14.27 2.44
CA GLY A 179 -5.49 -15.64 2.80
C GLY A 179 -4.02 -15.86 3.16
N ALA A 180 -3.19 -14.81 3.21
CA ALA A 180 -1.79 -14.91 3.64
C ALA A 180 -1.70 -15.45 5.06
N ARG A 181 -0.76 -16.37 5.30
CA ARG A 181 -0.41 -16.80 6.66
C ARG A 181 0.34 -15.69 7.36
N VAL A 182 0.07 -15.52 8.65
CA VAL A 182 0.72 -14.52 9.47
C VAL A 182 1.47 -15.16 10.62
N THR A 183 2.69 -14.70 10.84
CA THR A 183 3.49 -15.00 12.02
C THR A 183 3.90 -13.70 12.69
N ILE A 184 3.65 -13.59 13.98
CA ILE A 184 4.01 -12.44 14.81
C ILE A 184 4.99 -12.94 15.86
N THR A 185 6.18 -12.35 15.90
CA THR A 185 7.18 -12.66 16.90
C THR A 185 6.82 -12.02 18.26
N PRO A 186 7.43 -12.45 19.39
CA PRO A 186 7.17 -11.83 20.69
C PRO A 186 7.48 -10.32 20.78
N ASP A 187 8.39 -9.82 19.93
CA ASP A 187 8.73 -8.40 19.78
C ASP A 187 7.81 -7.64 18.82
N GLY A 188 6.88 -8.34 18.14
CA GLY A 188 5.84 -7.75 17.32
C GLY A 188 6.15 -7.67 15.83
N GLU A 189 7.32 -8.15 15.38
CA GLU A 189 7.64 -8.28 13.96
C GLU A 189 6.60 -9.20 13.31
N THR A 190 5.95 -8.69 12.28
CA THR A 190 4.79 -9.36 11.66
C THR A 190 5.13 -9.74 10.23
N THR A 191 5.17 -11.03 9.95
CA THR A 191 5.45 -11.55 8.61
C THR A 191 4.17 -12.13 8.00
N LEU A 192 3.81 -11.65 6.81
CA LEU A 192 2.73 -12.19 5.97
C LEU A 192 3.36 -13.03 4.86
N SER A 193 2.82 -14.21 4.59
CA SER A 193 3.33 -15.08 3.50
C SER A 193 2.25 -15.91 2.81
N ARG A 194 2.37 -16.08 1.49
CA ARG A 194 1.51 -16.97 0.68
C ARG A 194 2.28 -17.44 -0.56
N GLY A 195 2.47 -18.75 -0.69
CA GLY A 195 3.32 -19.32 -1.74
C GLY A 195 4.75 -18.79 -1.64
N ALA A 196 5.30 -18.26 -2.73
CA ALA A 196 6.62 -17.64 -2.77
C ALA A 196 6.65 -16.17 -2.30
N TRP A 197 5.50 -15.56 -2.05
CA TRP A 197 5.42 -14.16 -1.59
C TRP A 197 5.51 -14.08 -0.07
N SER A 198 6.29 -13.10 0.41
CA SER A 198 6.41 -12.77 1.83
C SER A 198 6.70 -11.27 2.00
N VAL A 199 6.20 -10.67 3.08
CA VAL A 199 6.52 -9.31 3.51
C VAL A 199 6.59 -9.25 5.04
N THR A 200 7.47 -8.41 5.58
CA THR A 200 7.66 -8.22 7.03
C THR A 200 7.44 -6.75 7.37
N LEU A 201 6.68 -6.51 8.44
CA LEU A 201 6.28 -5.19 8.96
C LEU A 201 6.98 -4.85 10.28
#